data_AF-A0A2E9H2D5-F1
#
_entry.id   AF-A0A2E9H2D5-F1
#
_cell.length_a   1.000
_cell.length_b   1.000
_cell.length_c   1.000
_cell.angle_alpha   90.00
_cell.angle_beta   90.00
_cell.angle_gamma   90.00
#
_symmetry.space_group_name_H-M   'P 1'
#
loop_
_entity.id
_entity.type
_entity.pdbx_description
1 polymer ?
#
loop_
_entity_poly.entity_id
_entity_poly.type
_entity_poly.pdbx_seq_one_letter_code
_entity_poly.pdbx_strand_id
1 'polypeptide(L)'
;MIAYHGSTHKLPDDLALLMPSKHGSFGSGFYLGDKAAASLYADSDHLHEFWVDDSQLLRVDACFEIAEPFDLDTAALPLLARLFNCSVRDAANVFSRLTCDGFLLGAEVAELVQNEGYAGLYLDYGTCFEVVVYPPFDVIKPI
;
A
#
# COMPACT_ATOMS: atom_id res chain seq x y z
N MET A 1 -5.29 -0.70 -14.76
CA MET A 1 -6.49 -0.23 -14.01
C MET A 1 -6.42 1.27 -13.75
N ILE A 2 -7.52 1.91 -13.38
CA ILE A 2 -7.54 3.32 -12.93
C ILE A 2 -7.54 3.34 -11.40
N ALA A 3 -6.70 4.18 -10.81
CA ALA A 3 -6.66 4.41 -9.37
C ALA A 3 -6.40 5.89 -9.08
N TYR A 4 -6.73 6.34 -7.87
CA TYR A 4 -6.72 7.74 -7.48
C TYR A 4 -5.79 7.99 -6.30
N HIS A 5 -5.07 9.10 -6.32
CA HIS A 5 -4.31 9.63 -5.19
C HIS A 5 -5.02 10.86 -4.63
N GLY A 6 -5.33 10.86 -3.34
CA GLY A 6 -5.74 12.07 -2.63
C GLY A 6 -4.56 12.69 -1.91
N SER A 7 -4.36 14.00 -2.06
CA SER A 7 -3.33 14.75 -1.35
C SER A 7 -3.85 16.09 -0.83
N THR A 8 -3.11 16.69 0.09
CA THR A 8 -3.33 18.07 0.58
C THR A 8 -2.52 19.11 -0.20
N HIS A 9 -1.80 18.68 -1.22
CA HIS A 9 -0.88 19.51 -2.00
C HIS A 9 -0.80 19.03 -3.44
N LYS A 10 -0.39 19.92 -4.34
CA LYS A 10 -0.13 19.55 -5.74
C LYS A 10 1.03 18.55 -5.81
N LEU A 11 0.84 17.47 -6.57
CA LEU A 11 1.91 16.55 -6.93
C LEU A 11 2.92 17.22 -7.89
N PRO A 12 4.18 16.78 -7.89
CA PRO A 12 5.13 17.19 -8.91
C PRO A 12 4.66 16.75 -10.30
N ASP A 13 4.95 17.57 -11.31
CA ASP A 13 4.62 17.23 -12.71
C ASP A 13 5.48 16.07 -13.25
N ASP A 14 6.62 15.80 -12.61
CA ASP A 14 7.52 14.67 -12.90
C ASP A 14 7.42 13.59 -11.81
N LEU A 15 7.04 12.38 -12.19
CA LEU A 15 6.91 11.24 -11.26
C LEU A 15 8.25 10.85 -10.62
N ALA A 16 9.38 11.12 -11.27
CA ALA A 16 10.69 10.87 -10.68
C ALA A 16 10.96 11.73 -9.42
N LEU A 17 10.17 12.79 -9.23
CA LEU A 17 10.21 13.65 -8.04
C LEU A 17 9.16 13.27 -6.99
N LEU A 18 8.32 12.27 -7.24
CA LEU A 18 7.41 11.75 -6.23
C LEU A 18 8.22 11.15 -5.09
N MET A 19 7.90 11.57 -3.86
CA MET A 19 8.43 10.93 -2.67
C MET A 19 7.40 9.92 -2.16
N PRO A 20 7.79 8.65 -1.91
CA PRO A 20 6.89 7.73 -1.24
C PRO A 20 6.57 8.23 0.18
N SER A 21 5.42 7.82 0.71
CA SER A 21 5.20 7.90 2.15
C SER A 21 6.31 7.15 2.86
N LYS A 22 6.84 7.69 3.97
CA LYS A 22 7.93 7.05 4.72
C LYS A 22 7.50 5.74 5.37
N HIS A 23 6.23 5.65 5.76
CA HIS A 23 5.64 4.50 6.42
C HIS A 23 4.16 4.35 6.03
N GLY A 24 3.62 3.14 6.20
CA GLY A 24 2.19 2.85 6.04
C GLY A 24 1.87 1.41 6.41
N SER A 25 0.60 1.05 6.42
CA SER A 25 0.13 -0.30 6.78
C SER A 25 0.78 -1.37 5.91
N PHE A 26 1.08 -1.04 4.65
CA PHE A 26 1.73 -1.92 3.67
C PHE A 26 3.13 -1.42 3.26
N GLY A 27 3.79 -0.66 4.13
CA GLY A 27 5.15 -0.18 3.92
C GLY A 27 5.28 1.19 3.27
N SER A 28 6.52 1.60 3.04
CA SER A 28 6.90 2.86 2.40
C SER A 28 6.62 2.82 0.90
N GLY A 29 5.68 3.63 0.41
CA GLY A 29 5.24 3.59 -0.99
C GLY A 29 4.34 4.75 -1.39
N PHE A 30 3.90 4.75 -2.65
CA PHE A 30 2.92 5.69 -3.18
C PHE A 30 1.54 5.04 -3.19
N TYR A 31 0.62 5.59 -2.38
CA TYR A 31 -0.68 5.02 -2.11
C TYR A 31 -1.73 5.59 -3.07
N LEU A 32 -2.50 4.68 -3.66
CA LEU A 32 -3.60 4.90 -4.57
C LEU A 32 -4.80 4.08 -4.09
N GLY A 33 -6.00 4.43 -4.53
CA GLY A 33 -7.17 3.62 -4.23
C GLY A 33 -8.31 3.88 -5.19
N ASP A 34 -9.49 3.32 -4.87
CA ASP A 34 -10.70 3.77 -5.53
C ASP A 34 -10.97 5.26 -5.23
N LYS A 35 -11.85 5.85 -6.05
CA LYS A 35 -12.13 7.28 -5.98
C LYS A 35 -12.69 7.70 -4.63
N ALA A 36 -13.54 6.87 -4.01
CA ALA A 36 -14.19 7.20 -2.75
C ALA A 36 -13.17 7.22 -1.60
N ALA A 37 -12.29 6.22 -1.53
CA ALA A 37 -11.21 6.15 -0.56
C ALA A 37 -10.23 7.31 -0.73
N ALA A 38 -9.74 7.55 -1.96
CA ALA A 38 -8.79 8.63 -2.24
C ALA A 38 -9.36 10.02 -1.93
N SER A 39 -10.66 10.24 -2.13
CA SER A 39 -11.33 11.51 -1.84
C SER A 39 -11.31 11.86 -0.34
N LEU A 40 -11.15 10.89 0.56
CA LEU A 40 -11.04 11.16 2.01
C LEU A 40 -9.72 11.83 2.39
N TYR A 41 -8.70 11.70 1.54
CA TYR A 41 -7.36 12.24 1.75
C TYR A 41 -7.07 13.48 0.88
N ALA A 42 -8.00 13.85 0.00
CA ALA A 42 -7.86 14.98 -0.89
C ALA A 42 -8.41 16.26 -0.23
N ASP A 43 -7.62 17.33 -0.25
CA ASP A 43 -8.21 18.68 -0.20
C ASP A 43 -8.93 18.98 -1.53
N SER A 44 -9.84 19.96 -1.52
CA SER A 44 -10.92 20.14 -2.52
C SER A 44 -10.53 19.98 -4.01
N ASP A 45 -9.28 20.30 -4.37
CA ASP A 45 -8.77 20.31 -5.75
C ASP A 45 -7.57 19.36 -5.98
N HIS A 46 -7.34 18.38 -5.10
CA HIS A 46 -6.11 17.56 -5.08
C HIS A 46 -6.38 16.05 -5.12
N LEU A 47 -7.33 15.66 -5.97
CA LEU A 47 -7.57 14.27 -6.35
C LEU A 47 -6.98 14.01 -7.73
N HIS A 48 -5.98 13.12 -7.79
CA HIS A 48 -5.19 12.85 -9.00
C HIS A 48 -5.52 11.46 -9.52
N GLU A 49 -5.68 11.32 -10.83
CA GLU A 49 -6.00 10.06 -11.49
C GLU A 49 -4.77 9.44 -12.13
N PHE A 50 -4.60 8.13 -11.96
CA PHE A 50 -3.49 7.36 -12.49
C PHE A 50 -3.96 6.12 -13.23
N TRP A 51 -3.33 5.86 -14.37
CA TRP A 51 -3.29 4.53 -14.96
C TRP A 51 -2.25 3.70 -14.22
N VAL A 52 -2.59 2.48 -13.84
CA VAL A 52 -1.73 1.53 -13.14
C VAL A 52 -1.64 0.23 -13.95
N ASP A 53 -0.44 -0.29 -14.19
CA ASP A 53 -0.23 -1.62 -14.76
C ASP A 53 -0.52 -2.70 -13.68
N ASP A 54 -1.69 -3.31 -13.74
CA ASP A 54 -2.14 -4.30 -12.75
C ASP A 54 -1.41 -5.64 -12.88
N SER A 55 -0.75 -5.90 -14.02
CA SER A 55 0.05 -7.11 -14.23
C SER A 55 1.34 -7.14 -13.41
N GLN A 56 1.77 -5.97 -12.90
CA GLN A 56 2.97 -5.79 -12.10
C GLN A 56 2.67 -5.75 -10.59
N LEU A 57 1.41 -5.96 -10.19
CA LEU A 57 0.98 -5.86 -8.80
C LEU A 57 0.79 -7.24 -8.16
N LEU A 58 1.28 -7.36 -6.93
CA LEU A 58 0.99 -8.49 -6.08
C LEU A 58 -0.41 -8.35 -5.49
N ARG A 59 -1.32 -9.27 -5.83
CA ARG A 59 -2.67 -9.29 -5.25
C ARG A 59 -2.65 -9.86 -3.83
N VAL A 60 -3.30 -9.15 -2.92
CA VAL A 60 -3.49 -9.52 -1.52
C VAL A 60 -4.95 -9.30 -1.15
N ASP A 61 -5.59 -10.32 -0.59
CA ASP A 61 -6.90 -10.17 0.04
C ASP A 61 -6.68 -9.55 1.43
N ALA A 62 -6.96 -8.24 1.53
CA ALA A 62 -6.76 -7.49 2.77
C ALA A 62 -7.95 -7.70 3.71
N CYS A 63 -7.67 -7.96 4.99
CA CYS A 63 -8.71 -8.29 5.95
C CYS A 63 -8.42 -7.69 7.33
N PHE A 64 -9.41 -6.99 7.89
CA PHE A 64 -9.33 -6.38 9.22
C PHE A 64 -9.73 -7.33 10.36
N GLU A 65 -10.30 -8.50 10.04
CA GLU A 65 -11.02 -9.36 11.02
C GLU A 65 -10.13 -10.13 11.99
N ILE A 66 -8.81 -10.00 11.91
CA ILE A 66 -7.87 -10.74 12.78
C ILE A 66 -7.52 -9.88 14.00
N ALA A 67 -8.51 -9.41 14.74
CA ALA A 67 -8.31 -8.59 15.93
C ALA A 67 -8.90 -9.27 17.17
N GLU A 68 -8.05 -9.96 17.92
CA GLU A 68 -7.79 -9.61 19.33
C GLU A 68 -6.32 -9.96 19.64
N PRO A 69 -5.50 -9.07 20.25
CA PRO A 69 -5.76 -7.68 20.69
C PRO A 69 -5.10 -6.59 19.79
N PHE A 70 -4.66 -6.90 18.57
CA PHE A 70 -3.96 -5.91 17.72
C PHE A 70 -4.96 -5.09 16.91
N ASP A 71 -5.18 -3.83 17.29
CA ASP A 71 -6.37 -3.07 16.90
C ASP A 71 -6.22 -2.19 15.65
N LEU A 72 -5.06 -2.03 14.99
CA LEU A 72 -4.96 -0.92 14.01
C LEU A 72 -4.38 -1.18 12.63
N ASP A 73 -3.77 -2.34 12.32
CA ASP A 73 -3.26 -2.58 10.95
C ASP A 73 -3.19 -4.08 10.58
N THR A 74 -4.23 -4.83 10.97
CA THR A 74 -4.33 -6.28 10.67
C THR A 74 -4.45 -6.59 9.18
N ALA A 75 -4.80 -5.59 8.37
CA ALA A 75 -4.94 -5.71 6.91
C ALA A 75 -3.65 -6.20 6.22
N ALA A 76 -2.48 -5.93 6.80
CA ALA A 76 -1.19 -6.37 6.27
C ALA A 76 -0.78 -7.78 6.71
N LEU A 77 -1.46 -8.39 7.69
CA LEU A 77 -1.07 -9.70 8.21
C LEU A 77 -1.13 -10.81 7.15
N PRO A 78 -2.13 -10.88 6.24
CA PRO A 78 -2.12 -11.84 5.14
C PRO A 78 -0.90 -11.69 4.23
N LEU A 79 -0.50 -10.44 3.92
CA LEU A 79 0.72 -10.16 3.14
C LEU A 79 1.96 -10.65 3.87
N LEU A 80 2.13 -10.28 5.14
CA LEU A 80 3.31 -10.69 5.92
C LEU A 80 3.39 -12.20 6.10
N ALA A 81 2.26 -12.88 6.33
CA ALA A 81 2.20 -14.33 6.41
C ALA A 81 2.75 -14.98 5.14
N ARG A 82 2.37 -14.44 3.98
CA ARG A 82 2.87 -14.88 2.68
C ARG A 82 4.36 -14.58 2.51
N LEU A 83 4.78 -13.32 2.67
CA LEU A 83 6.17 -12.89 2.41
C LEU A 83 7.19 -13.62 3.31
N PHE A 84 6.81 -13.89 4.56
CA PHE A 84 7.65 -14.60 5.53
C PHE A 84 7.39 -16.11 5.59
N ASN A 85 6.50 -16.62 4.72
CA ASN A 85 6.10 -18.03 4.67
C ASN A 85 5.75 -18.59 6.07
N CYS A 86 4.90 -17.87 6.80
CA CYS A 86 4.48 -18.18 8.16
C CYS A 86 2.96 -18.16 8.29
N SER A 87 2.43 -18.58 9.46
CA SER A 87 1.00 -18.46 9.72
C SER A 87 0.60 -16.99 9.92
N VAL A 88 -0.67 -16.64 9.67
CA VAL A 88 -1.16 -15.26 9.91
C VAL A 88 -1.04 -14.87 11.39
N ARG A 89 -1.10 -15.84 12.31
CA ARG A 89 -0.82 -15.63 13.73
C ARG A 89 0.64 -15.25 13.97
N ASP A 90 1.57 -15.93 13.29
CA ASP A 90 3.00 -15.62 13.41
C ASP A 90 3.35 -14.30 12.71
N ALA A 91 2.61 -13.94 11.67
CA ALA A 91 2.74 -12.65 10.99
C ALA A 91 2.48 -11.46 11.93
N ALA A 92 1.63 -11.59 12.95
CA ALA A 92 1.46 -10.55 13.97
C ALA A 92 2.73 -10.33 14.82
N ASN A 93 3.47 -11.40 15.09
CA ASN A 93 4.78 -11.30 15.75
C ASN A 93 5.83 -10.67 14.83
N VAL A 94 5.75 -10.90 13.52
CA VAL A 94 6.61 -10.23 12.53
C VAL A 94 6.26 -8.74 12.46
N PHE A 95 4.97 -8.42 12.31
CA PHE A 95 4.45 -7.05 12.25
C PHE A 95 4.95 -6.23 13.45
N SER A 96 4.72 -6.69 14.68
CA SER A 96 5.15 -5.98 15.90
C SER A 96 6.67 -5.76 16.03
N ARG A 97 7.50 -6.55 15.32
CA ARG A 97 8.96 -6.36 15.28
C ARG A 97 9.42 -5.37 14.21
N LEU A 98 8.63 -5.23 13.14
CA LEU A 98 8.98 -4.40 11.99
C LEU A 98 8.44 -2.98 12.12
N THR A 99 7.31 -2.80 12.80
CA THR A 99 6.69 -1.47 12.89
C THR A 99 7.49 -0.48 13.74
N CYS A 100 7.60 0.75 13.25
CA CYS A 100 7.95 1.90 14.08
C CYS A 100 6.72 2.37 14.86
N ASP A 101 6.90 2.71 16.15
CA ASP A 101 5.83 3.14 17.07
C ASP A 101 4.64 2.16 17.22
N GLY A 102 4.79 0.91 16.78
CA GLY A 102 3.84 -0.18 16.96
C GLY A 102 2.76 -0.35 15.89
N PHE A 103 2.75 0.49 14.84
CA PHE A 103 1.64 0.51 13.88
C PHE A 103 2.06 0.51 12.39
N LEU A 104 3.15 1.15 11.98
CA LEU A 104 3.43 1.33 10.54
C LEU A 104 4.71 0.63 10.06
N LEU A 105 4.64 -0.01 8.89
CA LEU A 105 5.75 -0.68 8.22
C LEU A 105 6.57 0.28 7.36
N GLY A 106 7.85 -0.04 7.15
CA GLY A 106 8.82 0.75 6.39
C GLY A 106 9.14 0.19 4.99
N ALA A 107 10.38 0.38 4.56
CA ALA A 107 10.86 -0.01 3.22
C ALA A 107 11.05 -1.54 3.07
N GLU A 108 11.12 -2.28 4.17
CA GLU A 108 11.32 -3.73 4.17
C GLU A 108 10.23 -4.49 3.40
N VAL A 109 9.00 -3.99 3.38
CA VAL A 109 7.90 -4.59 2.60
C VAL A 109 8.17 -4.42 1.10
N ALA A 110 8.62 -3.24 0.68
CA ALA A 110 8.95 -2.96 -0.71
C ALA A 110 10.04 -3.92 -1.22
N GLU A 111 11.10 -4.12 -0.45
CA GLU A 111 12.19 -5.05 -0.80
C GLU A 111 11.68 -6.49 -0.99
N LEU A 112 10.84 -6.98 -0.08
CA LEU A 112 10.29 -8.34 -0.15
C LEU A 112 9.37 -8.52 -1.37
N VAL A 113 8.48 -7.56 -1.63
CA VAL A 113 7.57 -7.59 -2.78
C VAL A 113 8.33 -7.51 -4.10
N GLN A 114 9.36 -6.68 -4.17
CA GLN A 114 10.22 -6.55 -5.35
C GLN A 114 11.06 -7.80 -5.59
N ASN A 115 11.51 -8.49 -4.54
CA ASN A 115 12.19 -9.78 -4.66
C ASN A 115 11.27 -10.90 -5.19
N GLU A 116 9.95 -10.81 -5.00
CA GLU A 116 8.98 -11.68 -5.66
C GLU A 116 8.71 -11.30 -7.13
N GLY A 117 9.29 -10.19 -7.62
CA GLY A 117 9.15 -9.73 -9.00
C GLY A 117 7.98 -8.77 -9.25
N TYR A 118 7.42 -8.17 -8.20
CA TYR A 118 6.30 -7.23 -8.30
C TYR A 118 6.73 -5.80 -7.98
N ALA A 119 6.11 -4.82 -8.65
CA ALA A 119 6.40 -3.39 -8.45
C ALA A 119 5.55 -2.75 -7.34
N GLY A 120 4.57 -3.48 -6.83
CA GLY A 120 3.61 -2.97 -5.85
C GLY A 120 2.60 -4.00 -5.42
N LEU A 121 1.59 -3.54 -4.70
CA LEU A 121 0.50 -4.33 -4.15
C LEU A 121 -0.84 -3.87 -4.73
N TYR A 122 -1.73 -4.82 -4.97
CA TYR A 122 -3.17 -4.58 -5.10
C TYR A 122 -3.86 -5.23 -3.90
N LEU A 123 -4.56 -4.41 -3.13
CA LEU A 123 -5.21 -4.78 -1.88
C LEU A 123 -6.72 -4.82 -2.12
N ASP A 124 -7.29 -6.02 -2.09
CA ASP A 124 -8.72 -6.22 -2.28
C ASP A 124 -9.42 -6.30 -0.92
N TYR A 125 -10.35 -5.38 -0.67
CA TYR A 125 -11.22 -5.39 0.52
C TYR A 125 -12.64 -5.87 0.17
N GLY A 126 -12.84 -6.44 -1.02
CA GLY A 126 -14.11 -6.97 -1.54
C GLY A 126 -15.06 -5.92 -2.12
N THR A 127 -15.10 -4.71 -1.55
CA THR A 127 -15.97 -3.60 -2.01
C THR A 127 -15.21 -2.35 -2.45
N CYS A 128 -13.94 -2.26 -2.06
CA CYS A 128 -13.01 -1.19 -2.35
C CYS A 128 -11.62 -1.79 -2.56
N PHE A 129 -10.70 -0.98 -3.07
CA PHE A 129 -9.31 -1.40 -3.24
C PHE A 129 -8.35 -0.29 -2.87
N GLU A 130 -7.14 -0.72 -2.48
CA GLU A 130 -5.97 0.14 -2.35
C GLU A 130 -4.84 -0.44 -3.22
N VAL A 131 -3.99 0.43 -3.75
CA VAL A 131 -2.77 0.07 -4.43
C VAL A 131 -1.62 0.79 -3.78
N VAL A 132 -0.55 0.05 -3.51
CA VAL A 132 0.70 0.61 -3.03
C VAL A 132 1.76 0.36 -4.08
N VAL A 133 2.33 1.42 -4.64
CA VAL A 133 3.38 1.33 -5.65
C VAL A 133 4.70 1.66 -5.00
N TYR A 134 5.73 0.85 -5.26
CA TYR A 134 7.07 1.07 -4.74
C TYR A 134 7.96 1.76 -5.79
N PRO A 135 8.92 2.59 -5.37
CA PRO A 135 9.91 3.17 -6.29
C PRO A 135 10.61 2.06 -7.11
N PRO A 136 10.85 2.26 -8.42
CA PRO A 136 10.84 3.53 -9.17
C PRO A 136 9.50 4.02 -9.77
N PHE A 137 8.33 3.50 -9.36
CA PHE A 137 7.00 3.95 -9.85
C PHE A 137 6.74 3.81 -11.36
N ASP A 138 7.52 2.98 -12.07
CA ASP A 138 7.39 2.79 -13.53
C ASP A 138 6.06 2.19 -13.99
N VAL A 139 5.26 1.69 -13.05
CA VAL A 139 3.98 1.02 -13.29
C VAL A 139 2.77 1.95 -13.18
N ILE A 140 2.98 3.24 -12.95
CA ILE A 140 1.92 4.25 -12.92
C ILE A 140 2.17 5.39 -13.90
N LYS A 141 1.07 5.98 -14.40
CA LYS A 141 1.10 7.15 -15.28
C LYS A 141 -0.06 8.09 -14.94
N PRO A 142 0.18 9.40 -14.77
CA PRO A 142 -0.91 10.37 -14.61
C PRO A 142 -1.75 10.44 -15.89
N ILE A 143 -3.05 10.72 -15.76
CA ILE A 143 -4.01 10.85 -16.87
C ILE A 143 -4.58 12.27 -16.90
#